data_AF-A0AAW2KKP1-F1
#
_entry.id   AF-A0AAW2KKP1-F1
#
_cell.length_a   1.000
_cell.length_b   1.000
_cell.length_c   1.000
_cell.angle_alpha   90.00
_cell.angle_beta   90.00
_cell.angle_gamma   90.00
#
_symmetry.space_group_name_H-M   'P 1'
#
loop_
_entity.id
_entity.type
_entity.pdbx_description
1 polymer ?
#
loop_
_entity_poly.entity_id
_entity_poly.type
_entity_poly.pdbx_seq_one_letter_code
_entity_poly.pdbx_strand_id
1 'polypeptide(L)'
;MELAAAKAAQESILSGSPTSETAENKDSTDKKKYFMVIGINTAFSSRKRRDSVRATWMPQGDERRKLESEKGIVIRFVIGHSATLGGILDRAIEAEDQKHGDILRLDHVEGYLELSAKTKAYFATAVSLWDAEYYVKVDDDVHVNIATLGETLARHRKKPRVYIGCMKSVLSLLRGELDTTSLNTGNLGSLETSISAMQRDNYMPFQKIWHLIFQHVLHKYANEDVSLGSWFIGLDVRHIDDRRLCCGTPPDCEWKAQAGNACVASFDWSCSGICRSVDRIKEVHRRCGEGEDAIWKAVF
;
A
#
# COMPACT_ATOMS: atom_id res chain seq x y z
N MET A 1 -17.18 20.86 49.93
CA MET A 1 -18.00 21.32 48.78
C MET A 1 -17.74 20.46 47.52
N GLU A 2 -17.38 19.18 47.66
CA GLU A 2 -17.20 18.25 46.53
C GLU A 2 -18.14 17.02 46.56
N LEU A 3 -18.83 16.76 47.67
CA LEU A 3 -19.78 15.64 47.74
C LEU A 3 -21.16 15.92 47.12
N ALA A 4 -21.51 17.19 46.90
CA ALA A 4 -22.79 17.58 46.28
C ALA A 4 -22.74 17.52 44.74
N ALA A 5 -21.56 17.74 44.14
CA ALA A 5 -21.37 17.68 42.69
C ALA A 5 -21.35 16.24 42.15
N ALA A 6 -20.86 15.28 42.95
CA ALA A 6 -20.82 13.87 42.56
C ALA A 6 -22.21 13.19 42.54
N LYS A 7 -23.18 13.69 43.32
CA LYS A 7 -24.54 13.13 43.36
C LYS A 7 -25.42 13.58 42.18
N ALA A 8 -25.20 14.80 41.67
CA ALA A 8 -25.95 15.34 40.53
C ALA A 8 -25.56 14.69 39.18
N ALA A 9 -24.35 14.15 39.06
CA ALA A 9 -23.88 13.48 37.85
C ALA A 9 -24.38 12.02 37.73
N GLN A 10 -24.79 11.39 38.84
CA GLN A 10 -25.27 10.00 38.85
C GLN A 10 -26.77 9.88 38.60
N GLU A 11 -27.56 10.93 38.87
CA GLU A 11 -29.01 10.93 38.68
C GLU A 11 -29.45 11.22 37.23
N SER A 12 -28.57 11.79 36.38
CA SER A 12 -28.89 11.98 34.95
C SER A 12 -28.74 10.71 34.11
N ILE A 13 -28.13 9.66 34.66
CA ILE A 13 -27.86 8.39 33.98
C ILE A 13 -29.06 7.41 34.08
N LEU A 14 -30.06 7.69 34.93
CA LEU A 14 -31.12 6.73 35.30
C LEU A 14 -32.56 7.09 34.89
N SER A 15 -32.79 8.13 34.06
CA SER A 15 -34.14 8.40 33.54
C SER A 15 -34.20 8.33 32.01
N GLY A 16 -34.81 7.26 31.51
CA GLY A 16 -35.09 7.05 30.09
C GLY A 16 -36.39 7.74 29.62
N SER A 17 -36.31 8.31 28.41
CA SER A 17 -37.26 8.40 27.28
C SER A 17 -38.76 8.71 27.50
N PRO A 18 -39.40 9.48 26.59
CA PRO A 18 -39.98 8.83 25.40
C PRO A 18 -39.95 9.64 24.08
N THR A 19 -39.84 8.88 22.97
CA THR A 19 -40.39 9.07 21.61
C THR A 19 -40.48 10.46 20.96
N SER A 20 -39.76 10.62 19.85
CA SER A 20 -40.30 11.28 18.65
C SER A 20 -39.88 10.47 17.41
N GLU A 21 -40.82 9.69 16.89
CA GLU A 21 -40.78 9.15 15.53
C GLU A 21 -40.94 10.30 14.54
N THR A 22 -39.90 10.60 13.76
CA THR A 22 -40.02 11.04 12.36
C THR A 22 -38.68 10.86 11.67
N ALA A 23 -38.67 9.89 10.76
CA ALA A 23 -37.92 9.80 9.51
C ALA A 23 -36.63 10.62 9.39
N GLU A 24 -35.51 9.90 9.29
CA GLU A 24 -34.65 9.96 8.09
C GLU A 24 -33.83 8.66 8.05
N ASN A 25 -34.35 7.67 7.33
CA ASN A 25 -33.52 6.60 6.76
C ASN A 25 -32.53 7.30 5.82
N LYS A 26 -31.36 7.69 6.36
CA LYS A 26 -30.20 7.97 5.53
C LYS A 26 -29.76 6.64 4.95
N ASP A 27 -30.28 6.43 3.73
CA ASP A 27 -29.74 5.59 2.68
C ASP A 27 -28.30 5.17 3.01
N SER A 28 -28.14 3.92 3.43
CA SER A 28 -26.82 3.31 3.49
C SER A 28 -26.35 3.24 2.05
N THR A 29 -25.70 4.29 1.55
CA THR A 29 -24.98 4.22 0.29
C THR A 29 -23.99 3.08 0.45
N ASP A 30 -24.32 1.91 -0.08
CA ASP A 30 -23.46 0.75 -0.08
C ASP A 30 -22.15 1.20 -0.72
N LYS A 31 -21.13 1.43 0.12
CA LYS A 31 -19.82 1.86 -0.37
C LYS A 31 -19.36 0.80 -1.35
N LYS A 32 -19.04 1.23 -2.57
CA LYS A 32 -18.53 0.33 -3.60
C LYS A 32 -17.36 -0.47 -3.02
N LYS A 33 -17.47 -1.81 -3.10
CA LYS A 33 -16.39 -2.71 -2.71
C LYS A 33 -15.37 -2.83 -3.83
N TYR A 34 -14.11 -2.78 -3.46
CA TYR A 34 -12.95 -2.90 -4.34
C TYR A 34 -12.21 -4.20 -4.03
N PHE A 35 -11.59 -4.77 -5.05
CA PHE A 35 -10.75 -5.94 -4.88
C PHE A 35 -9.40 -5.55 -4.28
N MET A 36 -8.71 -4.56 -4.86
CA MET A 36 -7.46 -4.06 -4.30
C MET A 36 -7.22 -2.57 -4.58
N VAL A 37 -6.48 -1.92 -3.68
CA VAL A 37 -5.96 -0.56 -3.84
C VAL A 37 -4.44 -0.61 -3.86
N ILE A 38 -3.84 -0.14 -4.94
CA ILE A 38 -2.40 -0.08 -5.15
C ILE A 38 -1.93 1.37 -5.00
N GLY A 39 -1.07 1.59 -4.00
CA GLY A 39 -0.43 2.87 -3.74
C GLY A 39 1.03 2.80 -4.16
N ILE A 40 1.40 3.63 -5.13
CA ILE A 40 2.75 3.73 -5.65
C ILE A 40 3.46 4.88 -4.94
N ASN A 41 4.29 4.58 -3.95
CA ASN A 41 5.08 5.57 -3.25
C ASN A 41 6.05 6.26 -4.22
N THR A 42 5.97 7.59 -4.28
CA THR A 42 6.78 8.42 -5.19
C THR A 42 7.28 9.68 -4.48
N ALA A 43 8.15 10.48 -5.10
CA ALA A 43 8.58 11.77 -4.54
C ALA A 43 8.41 12.92 -5.54
N PHE A 44 8.56 14.16 -5.07
CA PHE A 44 8.52 15.34 -5.95
C PHE A 44 9.55 15.25 -7.09
N SER A 45 10.74 14.73 -6.81
CA SER A 45 11.81 14.53 -7.78
C SER A 45 11.53 13.39 -8.79
N SER A 46 10.58 12.50 -8.51
CA SER A 46 10.34 11.28 -9.29
C SER A 46 9.35 11.46 -10.45
N ARG A 47 9.12 12.68 -10.94
CA ARG A 47 8.20 12.93 -12.07
C ARG A 47 8.44 12.00 -13.26
N LYS A 48 9.71 11.86 -13.68
CA LYS A 48 10.09 11.00 -14.80
C LYS A 48 9.81 9.51 -14.53
N ARG A 49 9.91 9.06 -13.27
CA ARG A 49 9.58 7.68 -12.90
C ARG A 49 8.08 7.43 -13.00
N ARG A 50 7.25 8.36 -12.51
CA ARG A 50 5.78 8.28 -12.69
C ARG A 50 5.39 8.19 -14.15
N ASP A 51 5.96 9.04 -14.99
CA ASP A 51 5.70 9.01 -16.44
C ASP A 51 6.15 7.67 -17.07
N SER A 52 7.21 7.04 -16.55
CA SER A 52 7.69 5.74 -17.03
C SER A 52 6.80 4.58 -16.57
N VAL A 53 6.27 4.63 -15.35
CA VAL A 53 5.28 3.69 -14.83
C VAL A 53 3.97 3.77 -15.64
N ARG A 54 3.47 4.99 -15.90
CA ARG A 54 2.31 5.24 -16.77
C ARG A 54 2.51 4.73 -18.19
N ALA A 55 3.71 4.87 -18.73
CA ALA A 55 4.06 4.40 -20.07
C ALA A 55 4.33 2.89 -20.16
N THR A 56 4.18 2.16 -19.04
CA THR A 56 4.42 0.72 -18.98
C THR A 56 3.24 0.01 -18.32
N TRP A 57 3.37 -0.38 -17.06
CA TRP A 57 2.44 -1.32 -16.44
C TRP A 57 1.19 -0.68 -15.85
N MET A 58 1.14 0.65 -15.69
CA MET A 58 -0.03 1.33 -15.12
C MET A 58 -0.96 1.87 -16.23
N PRO A 59 -2.20 1.36 -16.33
CA PRO A 59 -3.18 1.89 -17.27
C PRO A 59 -3.47 3.37 -17.02
N GLN A 60 -3.80 4.11 -18.09
CA GLN A 60 -4.04 5.55 -18.04
C GLN A 60 -5.47 5.91 -18.48
N GLY A 61 -5.92 7.11 -18.13
CA GLY A 61 -7.18 7.68 -18.64
C GLY A 61 -8.39 6.76 -18.46
N ASP A 62 -9.05 6.42 -19.56
CA ASP A 62 -10.27 5.62 -19.57
C ASP A 62 -10.01 4.15 -19.21
N GLU A 63 -8.84 3.60 -19.54
CA GLU A 63 -8.49 2.23 -19.16
C GLU A 63 -8.31 2.10 -17.65
N ARG A 64 -7.71 3.11 -16.99
CA ARG A 64 -7.63 3.16 -15.53
C ARG A 64 -9.01 3.24 -14.89
N ARG A 65 -9.89 4.09 -15.44
CA ARG A 65 -11.28 4.21 -14.97
C ARG A 65 -12.07 2.92 -15.18
N LYS A 66 -11.84 2.23 -16.31
CA LYS A 66 -12.39 0.90 -16.59
C LYS A 66 -11.90 -0.14 -15.59
N LEU A 67 -10.60 -0.12 -15.25
CA LEU A 67 -10.01 -1.01 -14.26
C LEU A 67 -10.63 -0.83 -12.87
N GLU A 68 -10.85 0.42 -12.46
CA GLU A 68 -11.53 0.77 -11.21
C GLU A 68 -13.01 0.40 -11.21
N SER A 69 -13.69 0.58 -12.35
CA SER A 69 -15.12 0.33 -12.47
C SER A 69 -15.44 -1.16 -12.55
N GLU A 70 -14.79 -1.89 -13.45
CA GLU A 70 -15.09 -3.29 -13.80
C GLU A 70 -14.33 -4.32 -12.97
N LYS A 71 -13.06 -4.06 -12.62
CA LYS A 71 -12.23 -5.00 -11.84
C LYS A 71 -12.13 -4.63 -10.36
N GLY A 72 -12.61 -3.44 -9.98
CA GLY A 72 -12.50 -2.96 -8.61
C GLY A 72 -11.05 -2.75 -8.17
N ILE A 73 -10.16 -2.40 -9.08
CA ILE A 73 -8.73 -2.18 -8.79
C ILE A 73 -8.43 -0.69 -8.90
N VAL A 74 -8.00 -0.08 -7.80
CA VAL A 74 -7.61 1.34 -7.73
C VAL A 74 -6.10 1.44 -7.75
N ILE A 75 -5.53 2.33 -8.57
CA ILE A 75 -4.08 2.57 -8.62
C ILE A 75 -3.82 4.08 -8.51
N ARG A 76 -3.02 4.49 -7.52
CA ARG A 76 -2.67 5.90 -7.31
C ARG A 76 -1.18 6.08 -7.00
N PHE A 77 -0.57 7.14 -7.53
CA PHE A 77 0.71 7.62 -7.05
C PHE A 77 0.52 8.35 -5.71
N VAL A 78 1.25 7.92 -4.70
CA VAL A 78 1.07 8.39 -3.33
C VAL A 78 2.14 9.42 -2.99
N ILE A 79 1.70 10.63 -2.66
CA ILE A 79 2.59 11.75 -2.38
C ILE A 79 1.97 12.72 -1.37
N GLY A 80 2.72 13.06 -0.34
CA GLY A 80 2.41 14.11 0.63
C GLY A 80 2.70 15.50 0.06
N HIS A 81 2.57 16.52 0.90
CA HIS A 81 2.81 17.91 0.53
C HIS A 81 4.22 18.38 0.88
N SER A 82 4.63 19.49 0.28
CA SER A 82 5.90 20.13 0.65
C SER A 82 5.78 20.80 2.02
N ALA A 83 6.92 21.15 2.63
CA ALA A 83 6.94 21.85 3.91
C ALA A 83 6.19 23.21 3.85
N THR A 84 6.16 23.84 2.66
CA THR A 84 5.40 25.06 2.41
C THR A 84 4.19 24.74 1.55
N LEU A 85 3.03 24.53 2.21
CA LEU A 85 1.77 24.24 1.54
C LEU A 85 1.49 25.24 0.40
N GLY A 86 1.18 24.70 -0.79
CA GLY A 86 0.88 25.51 -1.98
C GLY A 86 2.12 26.09 -2.67
N GLY A 87 3.31 25.61 -2.31
CA GLY A 87 4.58 25.93 -2.97
C GLY A 87 4.67 25.39 -4.40
N ILE A 88 5.79 25.68 -5.08
CA ILE A 88 6.01 25.31 -6.49
C ILE A 88 5.92 23.79 -6.68
N LEU A 89 6.46 23.01 -5.73
CA LEU A 89 6.42 21.55 -5.78
C LEU A 89 4.98 21.02 -5.69
N ASP A 90 4.16 21.58 -4.80
CA ASP A 90 2.75 21.18 -4.64
C ASP A 90 1.93 21.54 -5.89
N ARG A 91 2.09 22.76 -6.42
CA ARG A 91 1.41 23.19 -7.65
C ARG A 91 1.77 22.33 -8.86
N ALA A 92 3.03 21.87 -8.95
CA ALA A 92 3.45 20.96 -10.02
C ALA A 92 2.73 19.60 -9.92
N ILE A 93 2.51 19.10 -8.70
CA ILE A 93 1.73 17.87 -8.46
C ILE A 93 0.25 18.10 -8.73
N GLU A 94 -0.32 19.24 -8.34
CA GLU A 94 -1.71 19.59 -8.64
C GLU A 94 -1.97 19.66 -10.16
N ALA A 95 -1.07 20.29 -10.92
CA ALA A 95 -1.15 20.34 -12.38
C ALA A 95 -1.01 18.95 -13.01
N GLU A 96 -0.17 18.09 -12.44
CA GLU A 96 -0.07 16.69 -12.86
C GLU A 96 -1.36 15.91 -12.60
N ASP A 97 -1.93 16.06 -11.41
CA ASP A 97 -3.15 15.36 -11.02
C ASP A 97 -4.36 15.84 -11.84
N GLN A 98 -4.46 17.13 -12.12
CA GLN A 98 -5.48 17.66 -13.03
C GLN A 98 -5.39 17.01 -14.43
N LYS A 99 -4.19 16.66 -14.88
CA LYS A 99 -3.96 16.03 -16.18
C LYS A 99 -4.24 14.53 -16.19
N HIS A 100 -3.84 13.81 -15.14
CA HIS A 100 -3.85 12.34 -15.13
C HIS A 100 -4.89 11.72 -14.18
N GLY A 101 -5.30 12.45 -13.15
CA GLY A 101 -6.28 12.08 -12.12
C GLY A 101 -5.89 10.87 -11.29
N ASP A 102 -4.59 10.58 -11.22
CA ASP A 102 -4.01 9.34 -10.71
C ASP A 102 -3.12 9.55 -9.49
N ILE A 103 -3.19 10.72 -8.85
CA ILE A 103 -2.44 11.02 -7.63
C ILE A 103 -3.35 10.93 -6.39
N LEU A 104 -2.81 10.34 -5.33
CA LEU A 104 -3.36 10.41 -3.99
C LEU A 104 -2.51 11.36 -3.15
N ARG A 105 -3.07 12.52 -2.82
CA ARG A 105 -2.47 13.50 -1.92
C ARG A 105 -2.67 13.09 -0.47
N LEU A 106 -1.58 13.04 0.29
CA LEU A 106 -1.61 12.75 1.72
C LEU A 106 -1.46 14.03 2.54
N ASP A 107 -2.10 14.06 3.71
CA ASP A 107 -1.78 15.00 4.78
C ASP A 107 -0.51 14.53 5.50
N HIS A 108 0.62 14.77 4.84
CA HIS A 108 1.94 14.30 5.23
C HIS A 108 2.98 15.24 4.62
N VAL A 109 3.91 15.76 5.42
CA VAL A 109 5.04 16.53 4.90
C VAL A 109 6.07 15.56 4.31
N GLU A 110 6.33 15.66 3.02
CA GLU A 110 7.37 14.87 2.35
C GLU A 110 8.76 15.20 2.90
N GLY A 111 9.51 14.14 3.21
CA GLY A 111 10.89 14.24 3.68
C GLY A 111 11.62 12.91 3.48
N TYR A 112 12.94 12.98 3.28
CA TYR A 112 13.76 11.77 3.04
C TYR A 112 13.66 10.74 4.17
N LEU A 113 13.59 11.19 5.43
CA LEU A 113 13.51 10.32 6.62
C LEU A 113 12.06 10.01 7.04
N GLU A 114 11.07 10.42 6.25
CA GLU A 114 9.66 10.34 6.61
C GLU A 114 8.91 9.20 5.89
N LEU A 115 9.61 8.31 5.19
CA LEU A 115 9.02 7.19 4.43
C LEU A 115 8.14 6.27 5.28
N SER A 116 8.55 5.95 6.52
CA SER A 116 7.74 5.17 7.46
C SER A 116 6.45 5.89 7.83
N ALA A 117 6.51 7.22 8.04
CA ALA A 117 5.35 8.03 8.33
C ALA A 117 4.44 8.21 7.11
N LYS A 118 5.02 8.30 5.90
CA LYS A 118 4.29 8.31 4.64
C LYS A 118 3.54 7.02 4.40
N THR A 119 4.21 5.87 4.55
CA THR A 119 3.60 4.55 4.38
C THR A 119 2.47 4.35 5.37
N LYS A 120 2.66 4.79 6.61
CA LYS A 120 1.59 4.88 7.61
C LYS A 120 0.42 5.74 7.09
N ALA A 121 0.67 6.98 6.70
CA ALA A 121 -0.37 7.90 6.20
C ALA A 121 -1.12 7.33 4.98
N TYR A 122 -0.40 6.68 4.06
CA TYR A 122 -0.98 6.02 2.88
C TYR A 122 -2.07 5.02 3.26
N PHE A 123 -1.73 4.00 4.05
CA PHE A 123 -2.69 2.97 4.41
C PHE A 123 -3.87 3.55 5.20
N ALA A 124 -3.66 4.61 5.99
CA ALA A 124 -4.72 5.26 6.74
C ALA A 124 -5.74 5.95 5.85
N THR A 125 -5.23 6.69 4.88
CA THR A 125 -6.04 7.37 3.88
C THR A 125 -6.69 6.36 2.93
N ALA A 126 -5.98 5.31 2.52
CA ALA A 126 -6.53 4.32 1.60
C ALA A 126 -7.73 3.58 2.20
N VAL A 127 -7.62 3.12 3.45
CA VAL A 127 -8.71 2.42 4.17
C VAL A 127 -9.91 3.32 4.46
N SER A 128 -9.69 4.63 4.61
CA SER A 128 -10.80 5.57 4.85
C SER A 128 -11.57 5.91 3.57
N LEU A 129 -10.86 5.97 2.43
CA LEU A 129 -11.42 6.32 1.12
C LEU A 129 -12.06 5.13 0.41
N TRP A 130 -11.42 3.96 0.42
CA TRP A 130 -11.86 2.79 -0.35
C TRP A 130 -12.16 1.62 0.57
N ASP A 131 -13.34 0.99 0.38
CA ASP A 131 -13.63 -0.31 0.96
C ASP A 131 -13.01 -1.39 0.06
N ALA A 132 -11.77 -1.81 0.33
CA ALA A 132 -11.07 -2.82 -0.46
C ALA A 132 -10.73 -4.10 0.34
N GLU A 133 -10.67 -5.23 -0.36
CA GLU A 133 -10.20 -6.51 0.22
C GLU A 133 -8.69 -6.49 0.48
N TYR A 134 -7.90 -5.87 -0.40
CA TYR A 134 -6.44 -5.76 -0.27
C TYR A 134 -5.94 -4.33 -0.44
N TYR A 135 -4.93 -3.96 0.34
CA TYR A 135 -4.19 -2.71 0.18
C TYR A 135 -2.72 -3.04 -0.09
N VAL A 136 -2.17 -2.45 -1.15
CA VAL A 136 -0.85 -2.76 -1.69
C VAL A 136 0.02 -1.51 -1.67
N LYS A 137 1.26 -1.64 -1.17
CA LYS A 137 2.33 -0.64 -1.32
C LYS A 137 3.26 -1.11 -2.43
N VAL A 138 3.65 -0.20 -3.31
CA VAL A 138 4.64 -0.42 -4.38
C VAL A 138 5.54 0.81 -4.46
N ASP A 139 6.82 0.64 -4.77
CA ASP A 139 7.72 1.76 -5.06
C ASP A 139 7.70 2.16 -6.55
N ASP A 140 7.95 3.44 -6.85
CA ASP A 140 7.87 3.98 -8.22
C ASP A 140 8.99 3.54 -9.18
N ASP A 141 9.90 2.69 -8.72
CA ASP A 141 10.94 2.04 -9.51
C ASP A 141 10.77 0.51 -9.60
N VAL A 142 9.58 -0.03 -9.32
CA VAL A 142 9.27 -1.47 -9.49
C VAL A 142 8.38 -1.69 -10.73
N HIS A 143 8.61 -2.79 -11.46
CA HIS A 143 7.68 -3.28 -12.48
C HIS A 143 6.72 -4.28 -11.87
N VAL A 144 5.41 -4.15 -12.14
CA VAL A 144 4.36 -5.00 -11.59
C VAL A 144 3.49 -5.57 -12.71
N ASN A 145 3.17 -6.86 -12.60
CA ASN A 145 2.17 -7.54 -13.41
C ASN A 145 0.85 -7.58 -12.63
N ILE A 146 -0.11 -6.72 -12.99
CA ILE A 146 -1.32 -6.45 -12.20
C ILE A 146 -2.25 -7.68 -12.15
N ALA A 147 -2.42 -8.40 -13.26
CA ALA A 147 -3.24 -9.60 -13.32
C ALA A 147 -2.61 -10.70 -12.47
N THR A 148 -1.30 -10.91 -12.62
CA THR A 148 -0.53 -11.87 -11.83
C THR A 148 -0.57 -11.54 -10.33
N LEU A 149 -0.52 -10.25 -9.96
CA LEU A 149 -0.75 -9.78 -8.59
C LEU A 149 -2.16 -10.16 -8.12
N GLY A 150 -3.19 -9.82 -8.90
CA GLY A 150 -4.58 -10.11 -8.58
C GLY A 150 -4.85 -11.60 -8.34
N GLU A 151 -4.38 -12.48 -9.23
CA GLU A 151 -4.48 -13.93 -9.08
C GLU A 151 -3.76 -14.45 -7.82
N THR A 152 -2.64 -13.81 -7.47
CA THR A 152 -1.88 -14.14 -6.26
C THR A 152 -2.67 -13.80 -5.00
N LEU A 153 -3.28 -12.62 -4.95
CA LEU A 153 -4.12 -12.21 -3.83
C LEU A 153 -5.39 -13.06 -3.74
N ALA A 154 -6.05 -13.33 -4.87
CA ALA A 154 -7.27 -14.14 -4.94
C ALA A 154 -7.07 -15.56 -4.36
N ARG A 155 -5.91 -16.18 -4.59
CA ARG A 155 -5.55 -17.49 -3.99
C ARG A 155 -5.47 -17.48 -2.46
N HIS A 156 -5.35 -16.31 -1.86
CA HIS A 156 -5.29 -16.15 -0.40
C HIS A 156 -6.56 -15.56 0.20
N ARG A 157 -7.58 -15.23 -0.60
CA ARG A 157 -8.87 -14.64 -0.17
C ARG A 157 -9.54 -15.38 0.99
N LYS A 158 -9.48 -16.72 1.00
CA LYS A 158 -10.10 -17.55 2.06
C LYS A 158 -9.31 -17.60 3.38
N LYS A 159 -8.07 -17.11 3.42
CA LYS A 159 -7.27 -17.06 4.64
C LYS A 159 -7.60 -15.76 5.36
N PRO A 160 -7.86 -15.76 6.68
CA PRO A 160 -8.05 -14.51 7.41
C PRO A 160 -6.70 -13.81 7.63
N ARG A 161 -6.71 -12.46 7.63
CA ARG A 161 -5.61 -11.59 8.08
C ARG A 161 -4.26 -11.95 7.46
N VAL A 162 -4.10 -11.74 6.16
CA VAL A 162 -2.87 -12.09 5.44
C VAL A 162 -2.01 -10.85 5.16
N TYR A 163 -0.71 -10.96 5.39
CA TYR A 163 0.32 -10.05 4.89
C TYR A 163 1.24 -10.81 3.92
N ILE A 164 1.24 -10.40 2.65
CA ILE A 164 1.96 -11.06 1.56
C ILE A 164 3.08 -10.14 1.08
N GLY A 165 4.28 -10.68 0.97
CA GLY A 165 5.47 -9.97 0.48
C GLY A 165 6.57 -10.95 0.10
N CYS A 166 7.68 -10.44 -0.40
CA CYS A 166 8.93 -11.21 -0.49
C CYS A 166 9.75 -11.09 0.79
N MET A 167 9.51 -11.98 1.73
CA MET A 167 10.04 -11.82 3.09
C MET A 167 11.54 -12.12 3.14
N LYS A 168 12.33 -11.26 3.79
CA LYS A 168 13.71 -11.59 4.15
C LYS A 168 13.72 -12.22 5.55
N SER A 169 14.52 -13.26 5.72
CA SER A 169 14.76 -13.85 7.04
C SER A 169 15.90 -13.12 7.74
N VAL A 170 15.75 -12.85 9.03
CA VAL A 170 16.80 -12.27 9.91
C VAL A 170 18.08 -13.10 9.88
N LEU A 171 17.97 -14.41 9.66
CA LEU A 171 19.12 -15.31 9.59
C LEU A 171 20.01 -15.05 8.36
N SER A 172 19.44 -14.48 7.29
CA SER A 172 20.16 -14.11 6.08
C SER A 172 20.99 -12.83 6.28
N LEU A 173 20.54 -11.90 7.13
CA LEU A 173 21.28 -10.69 7.48
C LEU A 173 22.50 -10.98 8.34
N LEU A 174 22.45 -12.02 9.19
CA LEU A 174 23.58 -12.43 10.03
C LEU A 174 24.70 -13.14 9.26
N ARG A 175 24.47 -13.54 7.99
CA ARG A 175 25.45 -14.25 7.14
C ARG A 175 26.11 -13.38 6.07
N GLY A 176 25.61 -12.19 5.80
CA GLY A 176 26.23 -11.22 4.90
C GLY A 176 27.15 -10.26 5.67
N GLU A 177 28.31 -9.95 5.12
CA GLU A 177 29.24 -8.97 5.69
C GLU A 177 28.52 -7.65 6.01
N LEU A 178 28.69 -7.20 7.25
CA LEU A 178 28.00 -6.07 7.83
C LEU A 178 28.41 -4.76 7.15
N ASP A 179 27.45 -4.10 6.48
CA ASP A 179 27.51 -2.65 6.34
C ASP A 179 27.04 -2.05 7.67
N THR A 180 27.97 -1.44 8.41
CA THR A 180 27.81 -1.10 9.83
C THR A 180 26.76 -0.01 10.10
N THR A 181 26.12 0.54 9.06
CA THR A 181 24.98 1.46 9.17
C THR A 181 23.65 0.76 9.48
N SER A 182 23.52 -0.56 9.26
CA SER A 182 22.28 -1.32 9.54
C SER A 182 22.20 -1.89 10.96
N LEU A 183 23.21 -1.64 11.81
CA LEU A 183 23.34 -2.26 13.14
C LEU A 183 22.58 -1.57 14.28
N ASN A 184 21.97 -0.40 14.04
CA ASN A 184 21.16 0.29 15.06
C ASN A 184 19.69 -0.16 15.10
N THR A 185 19.29 -1.13 14.28
CA THR A 185 17.93 -1.70 14.32
C THR A 185 17.90 -2.92 15.25
N GLY A 186 17.34 -2.72 16.45
CA GLY A 186 17.10 -3.80 17.40
C GLY A 186 16.43 -5.01 16.76
N ASN A 187 16.93 -6.19 17.11
CA ASN A 187 16.57 -7.51 16.58
C ASN A 187 15.04 -7.76 16.51
N LEU A 188 14.44 -7.55 15.34
CA LEU A 188 13.17 -8.17 14.96
C LEU A 188 13.06 -8.26 13.43
N GLY A 189 12.71 -9.46 12.95
CA GLY A 189 12.16 -9.77 11.61
C GLY A 189 12.10 -8.64 10.58
N SER A 190 13.18 -8.33 9.86
CA SER A 190 13.12 -7.32 8.80
C SER A 190 12.41 -7.86 7.55
N LEU A 191 11.28 -7.26 7.22
CA LEU A 191 10.50 -7.54 6.02
C LEU A 191 10.78 -6.44 5.00
N GLU A 192 11.92 -6.49 4.33
CA GLU A 192 12.25 -5.52 3.26
C GLU A 192 11.57 -5.94 1.95
N THR A 193 10.51 -5.22 1.55
CA THR A 193 9.81 -5.49 0.30
C THR A 193 9.32 -4.21 -0.35
N SER A 194 9.88 -3.90 -1.52
CA SER A 194 9.39 -2.82 -2.40
C SER A 194 7.94 -3.03 -2.89
N ILE A 195 7.37 -4.23 -2.66
CA ILE A 195 5.95 -4.52 -2.84
C ILE A 195 5.42 -5.43 -1.73
N SER A 196 4.32 -5.02 -1.10
CA SER A 196 3.59 -5.85 -0.13
C SER A 196 2.09 -5.61 -0.21
N ALA A 197 1.32 -6.64 0.12
CA ALA A 197 -0.13 -6.61 0.12
C ALA A 197 -0.69 -7.08 1.46
N MET A 198 -1.64 -6.32 1.98
CA MET A 198 -2.32 -6.59 3.23
C MET A 198 -3.80 -6.85 2.98
N GLN A 199 -4.31 -7.97 3.47
CA GLN A 199 -5.72 -8.30 3.42
C GLN A 199 -6.50 -7.61 4.55
N ARG A 200 -7.67 -7.10 4.22
CA ARG A 200 -8.64 -6.58 5.18
C ARG A 200 -9.17 -7.71 6.07
N ASP A 201 -9.28 -7.44 7.37
CA ASP A 201 -10.02 -8.28 8.31
C ASP A 201 -11.53 -8.01 8.23
N ASN A 202 -12.32 -9.08 8.16
CA ASN A 202 -13.78 -9.04 8.12
C ASN A 202 -14.42 -9.17 9.52
N TYR A 203 -13.67 -9.58 10.55
CA TYR A 203 -14.21 -9.88 11.88
C TYR A 203 -13.97 -8.76 12.90
N MET A 204 -12.85 -8.04 12.78
CA MET A 204 -12.67 -6.76 13.46
C MET A 204 -12.89 -5.66 12.41
N PRO A 205 -13.62 -4.56 12.69
CA PRO A 205 -13.62 -3.42 11.79
C PRO A 205 -12.17 -3.05 11.56
N PHE A 206 -11.69 -3.16 10.34
CA PHE A 206 -10.30 -2.89 10.00
C PHE A 206 -9.85 -1.50 10.49
N GLN A 207 -10.82 -0.57 10.54
CA GLN A 207 -10.72 0.74 11.20
C GLN A 207 -10.32 0.68 12.69
N LYS A 208 -10.75 -0.32 13.48
CA LYS A 208 -10.39 -0.49 14.89
C LYS A 208 -8.97 -1.03 15.08
N ILE A 209 -8.57 -2.05 14.30
CA ILE A 209 -7.17 -2.49 14.24
C ILE A 209 -6.28 -1.29 13.88
N TRP A 210 -6.71 -0.51 12.90
CA TRP A 210 -6.02 0.69 12.45
C TRP A 210 -5.95 1.79 13.51
N HIS A 211 -7.05 2.08 14.24
CA HIS A 211 -7.01 3.01 15.37
C HIS A 211 -6.03 2.55 16.47
N LEU A 212 -5.92 1.24 16.72
CA LEU A 212 -4.95 0.65 17.65
C LEU A 212 -3.49 0.77 17.16
N ILE A 213 -3.23 0.55 15.86
CA ILE A 213 -1.94 0.80 15.21
C ILE A 213 -1.54 2.29 15.31
N PHE A 214 -2.53 3.21 15.32
CA PHE A 214 -2.31 4.64 15.07
C PHE A 214 -2.08 5.51 16.29
N GLN A 215 -2.50 5.11 17.50
CA GLN A 215 -2.36 5.92 18.72
C GLN A 215 -0.94 5.93 19.32
N HIS A 216 0.09 6.13 18.50
CA HIS A 216 1.52 6.21 18.91
C HIS A 216 2.15 4.93 19.49
N VAL A 217 1.44 3.80 19.48
CA VAL A 217 1.92 2.55 20.08
C VAL A 217 3.04 1.88 19.26
N LEU A 218 3.02 2.05 17.93
CA LEU A 218 3.94 1.34 17.05
C LEU A 218 5.21 2.13 16.73
N HIS A 219 6.35 1.47 16.92
CA HIS A 219 7.67 2.03 16.66
C HIS A 219 7.88 2.28 15.15
N LYS A 220 8.44 3.43 14.80
CA LYS A 220 8.87 3.74 13.43
C LYS A 220 10.37 3.46 13.33
N TYR A 221 10.74 2.49 12.50
CA TYR A 221 12.12 2.28 12.10
C TYR A 221 12.49 3.23 10.96
N ALA A 222 13.79 3.41 10.73
CA ALA A 222 14.30 4.24 9.63
C ALA A 222 13.88 3.71 8.24
N ASN A 223 13.81 2.37 8.11
CA ASN A 223 13.28 1.71 6.94
C ASN A 223 11.76 1.47 7.09
N GLU A 224 11.00 1.87 6.08
CA GLU A 224 9.54 1.80 6.08
C GLU A 224 9.03 0.37 5.95
N ASP A 225 9.73 -0.49 5.22
CA ASP A 225 9.34 -1.89 5.05
C ASP A 225 9.59 -2.68 6.35
N VAL A 226 10.69 -2.40 7.06
CA VAL A 226 10.94 -2.92 8.43
C VAL A 226 9.85 -2.46 9.39
N SER A 227 9.47 -1.18 9.32
CA SER A 227 8.37 -0.63 10.11
C SER A 227 7.08 -1.38 9.83
N LEU A 228 6.68 -1.46 8.56
CA LEU A 228 5.45 -2.10 8.11
C LEU A 228 5.39 -3.57 8.55
N GLY A 229 6.47 -4.32 8.33
CA GLY A 229 6.56 -5.71 8.74
C GLY A 229 6.47 -5.92 10.25
N SER A 230 7.18 -5.10 11.03
CA SER A 230 7.15 -5.20 12.49
C SER A 230 5.75 -4.91 13.06
N TRP A 231 5.02 -3.98 12.45
CA TRP A 231 3.64 -3.65 12.83
C TRP A 231 2.73 -4.85 12.63
N PHE A 232 2.91 -5.58 11.53
CA PHE A 232 2.13 -6.77 11.21
C PHE A 232 2.41 -7.96 12.10
N ILE A 233 3.66 -8.14 12.56
CA ILE A 233 3.98 -9.17 13.57
C ILE A 233 3.11 -8.97 14.82
N GLY A 234 2.88 -7.73 15.25
CA GLY A 234 2.06 -7.40 16.42
C GLY A 234 0.55 -7.59 16.25
N LEU A 235 0.06 -7.91 15.05
CA LEU A 235 -1.37 -7.93 14.70
C LEU A 235 -1.94 -9.32 14.44
N ASP A 236 -1.20 -10.38 14.78
CA ASP A 236 -1.59 -11.77 14.55
C ASP A 236 -2.01 -12.03 13.09
N VAL A 237 -1.25 -11.45 12.16
CA VAL A 237 -1.45 -11.68 10.72
C VAL A 237 -0.59 -12.83 10.22
N ARG A 238 -1.15 -13.60 9.30
CA ARG A 238 -0.43 -14.66 8.60
C ARG A 238 0.48 -14.07 7.55
N HIS A 239 1.77 -14.17 7.81
CA HIS A 239 2.83 -13.80 6.90
C HIS A 239 2.98 -14.84 5.79
N ILE A 240 2.93 -14.41 4.53
CA ILE A 240 3.15 -15.26 3.35
C ILE A 240 4.35 -14.72 2.57
N ASP A 241 5.42 -15.51 2.55
CA ASP A 241 6.58 -15.27 1.69
C ASP A 241 6.29 -15.78 0.26
N ASP A 242 6.14 -14.86 -0.68
CA ASP A 242 6.00 -15.16 -2.11
C ASP A 242 7.15 -14.54 -2.90
N ARG A 243 8.09 -15.38 -3.31
CA ARG A 243 9.30 -14.97 -4.05
C ARG A 243 9.01 -14.42 -5.45
N ARG A 244 7.78 -14.51 -5.95
CA ARG A 244 7.39 -13.88 -7.22
C ARG A 244 7.16 -12.38 -7.08
N LEU A 245 7.07 -11.86 -5.85
CA LEU A 245 7.02 -10.43 -5.54
C LEU A 245 8.42 -9.76 -5.56
N CYS A 246 9.49 -10.52 -5.83
CA CYS A 246 10.85 -10.00 -5.84
C CYS A 246 11.76 -10.71 -6.84
N CYS A 247 11.24 -10.94 -8.05
CA CYS A 247 12.07 -11.46 -9.11
C CYS A 247 13.14 -10.44 -9.53
N GLY A 248 14.29 -10.95 -9.96
CA GLY A 248 15.26 -10.13 -10.67
C GLY A 248 14.67 -9.65 -12.00
N THR A 249 15.14 -8.50 -12.47
CA THR A 249 14.89 -8.05 -13.86
C THR A 249 15.52 -9.05 -14.87
N PRO A 250 15.33 -8.90 -16.20
CA PRO A 250 15.84 -9.86 -17.16
C PRO A 250 17.33 -10.18 -16.98
N PRO A 251 17.71 -11.48 -17.07
CA PRO A 251 16.91 -12.58 -17.63
C PRO A 251 16.02 -13.34 -16.62
N ASP A 252 16.08 -13.05 -15.32
CA ASP A 252 15.43 -13.88 -14.29
C ASP A 252 13.90 -13.95 -14.44
N CYS A 253 13.23 -12.80 -14.49
CA CYS A 253 11.78 -12.74 -14.66
C CYS A 253 11.29 -13.35 -15.98
N GLU A 254 12.10 -13.29 -17.04
CA GLU A 254 11.77 -13.88 -18.35
C GLU A 254 11.82 -15.41 -18.29
N TRP A 255 12.89 -15.99 -17.73
CA TRP A 255 13.00 -17.44 -17.56
C TRP A 255 11.91 -18.00 -16.64
N LYS A 256 11.58 -17.28 -15.57
CA LYS A 256 10.49 -17.65 -14.67
C LYS A 256 9.13 -17.64 -15.38
N ALA A 257 8.88 -16.64 -16.23
CA ALA A 257 7.66 -16.59 -17.05
C ALA A 257 7.59 -17.76 -18.03
N GLN A 258 8.69 -18.09 -18.73
CA GLN A 258 8.77 -19.24 -19.65
C GLN A 258 8.54 -20.58 -18.94
N ALA A 259 8.96 -20.69 -17.68
CA ALA A 259 8.72 -21.87 -16.84
C ALA A 259 7.29 -21.94 -16.26
N GLY A 260 6.37 -21.04 -16.64
CA GLY A 260 5.01 -20.98 -16.11
C GLY A 260 4.91 -20.41 -14.70
N ASN A 261 5.97 -19.76 -14.20
CA ASN A 261 6.05 -19.17 -12.87
C ASN A 261 6.23 -17.65 -12.98
N ALA A 262 5.34 -16.99 -13.72
CA ALA A 262 5.41 -15.55 -13.98
C ALA A 262 5.54 -14.74 -12.69
N CYS A 263 6.42 -13.74 -12.75
CA CYS A 263 6.71 -12.85 -11.64
C CYS A 263 5.56 -11.86 -11.44
N VAL A 264 5.23 -11.60 -10.17
CA VAL A 264 4.28 -10.55 -9.78
C VAL A 264 4.96 -9.19 -9.88
N ALA A 265 6.21 -9.11 -9.44
CA ALA A 265 7.01 -7.91 -9.50
C ALA A 265 8.48 -8.21 -9.83
N SER A 266 9.11 -7.28 -10.53
CA SER A 266 10.50 -7.38 -10.98
C SER A 266 11.30 -6.14 -10.58
N PHE A 267 12.45 -6.33 -9.94
CA PHE A 267 13.37 -5.26 -9.55
C PHE A 267 14.83 -5.74 -9.47
N ASP A 268 15.78 -4.82 -9.30
CA ASP A 268 17.19 -5.14 -9.09
C ASP A 268 17.56 -5.02 -7.60
N TRP A 269 18.07 -6.11 -7.03
CA TRP A 269 18.49 -6.13 -5.62
C TRP A 269 19.57 -5.09 -5.29
N SER A 270 20.41 -4.71 -6.26
CA SER A 270 21.53 -3.78 -6.06
C SER A 270 21.10 -2.35 -5.74
N CYS A 271 19.87 -1.96 -6.06
CA CYS A 271 19.36 -0.62 -5.80
C CYS A 271 17.97 -0.63 -5.16
N SER A 272 17.53 -1.80 -4.64
CA SER A 272 16.23 -1.99 -3.98
C SER A 272 15.04 -1.48 -4.81
N GLY A 273 15.13 -1.68 -6.13
CA GLY A 273 14.26 -1.12 -7.18
C GLY A 273 14.88 -1.41 -8.55
N ILE A 274 14.29 -0.97 -9.66
CA ILE A 274 14.93 -1.07 -10.98
C ILE A 274 15.97 0.04 -11.10
N CYS A 275 17.24 -0.32 -11.28
CA CYS A 275 18.29 0.69 -11.37
C CYS A 275 18.12 1.49 -12.66
N ARG A 276 18.23 2.83 -12.60
CA ARG A 276 17.90 3.72 -13.72
C ARG A 276 16.48 3.45 -14.26
N SER A 277 15.51 3.31 -13.36
CA SER A 277 14.12 2.93 -13.65
C SER A 277 13.44 3.77 -14.72
N VAL A 278 13.75 5.08 -14.81
CA VAL A 278 13.23 5.98 -15.85
C VAL A 278 13.41 5.39 -17.26
N ASP A 279 14.56 4.77 -17.53
CA ASP A 279 14.86 4.21 -18.84
C ASP A 279 14.60 2.70 -18.87
N ARG A 280 15.02 1.98 -17.82
CA ARG A 280 15.05 0.51 -17.82
C ARG A 280 13.70 -0.15 -17.62
N ILE A 281 12.71 0.51 -16.99
CA ILE A 281 11.41 -0.12 -16.74
C ILE A 281 10.68 -0.51 -18.03
N LYS A 282 10.91 0.22 -19.13
CA LYS A 282 10.34 -0.11 -20.44
C LYS A 282 10.86 -1.44 -20.98
N GLU A 283 12.16 -1.68 -20.86
CA GLU A 283 12.77 -2.95 -21.28
C GLU A 283 12.35 -4.11 -20.37
N VAL A 284 12.26 -3.86 -19.06
CA VAL A 284 11.75 -4.86 -18.11
C VAL A 284 10.30 -5.21 -18.44
N HIS A 285 9.46 -4.21 -18.66
CA HIS A 285 8.05 -4.42 -19.03
C HIS A 285 7.91 -5.18 -20.34
N ARG A 286 8.72 -4.88 -21.36
CA ARG A 286 8.69 -5.59 -22.64
C ARG A 286 9.03 -7.08 -22.53
N ARG A 287 9.94 -7.45 -21.62
CA ARG A 287 10.44 -8.84 -21.48
C ARG A 287 9.75 -9.64 -20.38
N CYS A 288 9.25 -8.98 -19.36
CA CYS A 288 8.70 -9.61 -18.16
C CYS A 288 7.25 -9.19 -17.88
N GLY A 289 6.69 -8.30 -18.70
CA GLY A 289 5.28 -7.93 -18.66
C GLY A 289 4.39 -9.11 -19.01
N GLU A 290 3.25 -9.18 -18.32
CA GLU A 290 2.11 -9.96 -18.78
C GLU A 290 1.52 -9.36 -20.07
N GLY A 291 0.74 -10.15 -20.82
CA GLY A 291 0.09 -9.65 -22.03
C GLY A 291 -0.91 -8.52 -21.72
N GLU A 292 -1.10 -7.58 -22.64
CA GLU A 292 -1.95 -6.39 -22.45
C GLU A 292 -3.40 -6.75 -22.02
N ASP A 293 -3.92 -7.88 -22.51
CA ASP A 293 -5.25 -8.38 -22.15
C ASP A 293 -5.32 -9.18 -20.84
N ALA A 294 -4.18 -9.48 -20.21
CA ALA A 294 -4.13 -10.40 -19.07
C ALA A 294 -5.06 -9.95 -17.94
N ILE A 295 -5.03 -8.67 -17.60
CA ILE A 295 -5.88 -8.08 -16.56
C ILE A 295 -7.36 -8.17 -16.88
N TRP A 296 -7.73 -8.06 -18.16
CA TRP A 296 -9.12 -8.11 -18.60
C TRP A 296 -9.65 -9.56 -18.64
N LYS A 297 -8.80 -10.53 -18.98
CA LYS A 297 -9.12 -11.96 -18.99
C LYS A 297 -9.11 -12.59 -17.59
N ALA A 298 -8.35 -12.03 -16.65
CA ALA A 298 -8.25 -12.57 -15.31
C ALA A 298 -9.56 -12.43 -14.52
N VAL A 299 -9.86 -13.47 -13.74
CA VAL A 299 -11.06 -13.59 -12.91
C VAL A 299 -10.61 -13.82 -11.47
N PHE A 300 -11.04 -12.94 -10.56
CA PHE A 300 -10.59 -12.92 -9.16
C PHE A 300 -11.72 -13.17 -8.17
#